data_AF-A0A397TAS5-F1
#
_entry.id   AF-A0A397TAS5-F1
#
_cell.length_a   1.000
_cell.length_b   1.000
_cell.length_c   1.000
_cell.angle_alpha   90.00
_cell.angle_beta   90.00
_cell.angle_gamma   90.00
#
_symmetry.space_group_name_H-M   'P 1'
#
loop_
_entity.id
_entity.type
_entity.pdbx_description
1 polymer ?
#
loop_
_entity_poly.entity_id
_entity_poly.type
_entity_poly.pdbx_seq_one_letter_code
_entity_poly.pdbx_strand_id
1 'polypeptide(L)'
;NVKSYEGFDHILLKFERYEIVLDKDHIKPTKEFEQVIDEALDSLKPLKALQDIFDEYGHLFPQRIILGRSIKIIKNIFPNTFDTIDLKSPIFESLKPYLEVLNISFFLTQKGKVVGKNDLPNWIEETKNRLDIIEFDKIIPFYKILEVDQRNKIDEIVKDCFRILMTGITELKDLDNNQVEYIKRVNFDPKFSLDGKDYEVYGLIMSENNTKLEDIYVNFELFGFSGFYAMIKKSKKTNVDIGKCYILWMVVGIPSKMSIFSPNNRKVQVHRIRESIALKPNELINYDIQTIFPLSQECSVFVHACHTSGDYEPINIVKQIEWKDDIVNVQITYNELNAMFSAISDSESGVQVDNDYYYLIDTEIDLRICILSTNYKNLKIDVKSIDKVDEVFPAQNYLDHTFPKAKRKENIILDIRYKNLVGNFDLKDFENLKNMNELKTLEINSTNIDSGYEYLSSSVKTIISYSQMKPEEAKVEKIEDALRPYRMGSGWQVDIESAKSNFWKTHGLEKIDELERGNANLSSENTKLSSEIVKLSSENSKLSSENTKLSSEIVKLSSKILN
;
A
#
# COMPACT_ATOMS: atom_id res chain seq x y z
N ASN A 1 16.80 -38.71 -23.96
CA ASN A 1 16.55 -37.25 -23.79
C ASN A 1 17.77 -36.58 -23.17
N VAL A 2 18.44 -35.73 -23.94
CA VAL A 2 19.50 -34.83 -23.45
C VAL A 2 18.85 -33.46 -23.18
N LYS A 3 19.05 -32.91 -21.97
CA LYS A 3 18.67 -31.52 -21.65
C LYS A 3 19.92 -30.81 -21.14
N SER A 4 20.25 -29.66 -21.73
CA SER A 4 21.38 -28.80 -21.35
C SER A 4 20.90 -27.76 -20.35
N TYR A 5 21.58 -27.67 -19.20
CA TYR A 5 21.46 -26.56 -18.24
C TYR A 5 22.86 -26.26 -17.71
N GLU A 6 23.25 -24.98 -17.71
CA GLU A 6 24.52 -24.49 -17.15
C GLU A 6 25.81 -25.16 -17.70
N GLY A 7 25.80 -25.60 -18.97
CA GLY A 7 26.98 -26.21 -19.60
C GLY A 7 27.25 -27.66 -19.22
N PHE A 8 26.29 -28.34 -18.58
CA PHE A 8 26.31 -29.79 -18.37
C PHE A 8 25.16 -30.47 -19.13
N ASP A 9 25.45 -31.64 -19.70
CA ASP A 9 24.46 -32.49 -20.31
C ASP A 9 23.97 -33.55 -19.32
N HIS A 10 22.66 -33.69 -19.28
CA HIS A 10 21.99 -34.71 -18.49
C HIS A 10 21.50 -35.83 -19.41
N ILE A 11 22.12 -36.99 -19.30
CA ILE A 11 21.60 -38.20 -19.93
C ILE A 11 20.74 -38.92 -18.90
N LEU A 12 19.48 -39.12 -19.24
CA LEU A 12 18.52 -39.86 -18.42
C LEU A 12 18.17 -41.17 -19.13
N LEU A 13 18.53 -42.28 -18.51
CA LEU A 13 18.10 -43.62 -18.94
C LEU A 13 16.84 -43.97 -18.17
N LYS A 14 15.74 -44.16 -18.90
CA LYS A 14 14.42 -44.48 -18.35
C LYS A 14 14.07 -45.93 -18.67
N PHE A 15 13.63 -46.66 -17.67
CA PHE A 15 13.06 -47.99 -17.80
C PHE A 15 11.58 -47.87 -17.42
N GLU A 16 10.79 -47.39 -18.37
CA GLU A 16 9.37 -47.12 -18.23
C GLU A 16 8.60 -48.43 -18.05
N ARG A 17 7.63 -48.47 -17.12
CA ARG A 17 6.82 -49.67 -16.87
C ARG A 17 5.33 -49.37 -16.92
N TYR A 18 4.91 -48.32 -16.24
CA TYR A 18 3.52 -47.90 -16.20
C TYR A 18 3.41 -46.41 -16.44
N GLU A 19 2.29 -46.03 -16.99
CA GLU A 19 1.88 -44.65 -17.17
C GLU A 19 0.61 -44.43 -16.35
N ILE A 20 0.59 -43.37 -15.55
CA ILE A 20 -0.62 -42.86 -14.92
C ILE A 20 -1.02 -41.61 -15.71
N VAL A 21 -2.23 -41.64 -16.26
CA VAL A 21 -2.83 -40.49 -16.95
C VAL A 21 -3.88 -39.87 -16.03
N LEU A 22 -3.66 -38.61 -15.68
CA LEU A 22 -4.56 -37.77 -14.88
C LEU A 22 -5.16 -36.72 -15.81
N ASP A 23 -6.12 -37.16 -16.62
CA ASP A 23 -6.84 -36.25 -17.51
C ASP A 23 -7.60 -35.22 -16.68
N LYS A 24 -7.41 -33.93 -16.99
CA LYS A 24 -8.07 -32.83 -16.28
C LYS A 24 -9.59 -32.94 -16.35
N ASP A 25 -10.13 -33.55 -17.40
CA ASP A 25 -11.57 -33.67 -17.61
C ASP A 25 -12.17 -34.83 -16.79
N HIS A 26 -11.33 -35.68 -16.20
CA HIS A 26 -11.71 -36.84 -15.39
C HIS A 26 -11.29 -36.76 -13.91
N ILE A 27 -10.64 -35.67 -13.51
CA ILE A 27 -10.28 -35.39 -12.12
C ILE A 27 -11.12 -34.24 -11.58
N LYS A 28 -11.26 -34.17 -10.26
CA LYS A 28 -11.89 -33.04 -9.59
C LYS A 28 -11.05 -32.58 -8.41
N PRO A 29 -10.96 -31.27 -8.16
CA PRO A 29 -10.35 -30.80 -6.94
C PRO A 29 -11.14 -31.27 -5.71
N THR A 30 -10.49 -31.23 -4.54
CA THR A 30 -11.18 -31.49 -3.28
C THR A 30 -12.06 -30.29 -2.93
N LYS A 31 -13.18 -30.53 -2.24
CA LYS A 31 -14.08 -29.46 -1.78
C LYS A 31 -13.36 -28.42 -0.91
N GLU A 32 -12.41 -28.88 -0.10
CA GLU A 32 -11.57 -28.01 0.73
C GLU A 32 -10.76 -27.04 -0.13
N PHE A 33 -10.11 -27.55 -1.19
CA PHE A 33 -9.36 -26.72 -2.12
C PHE A 33 -10.25 -25.73 -2.88
N GLU A 34 -11.42 -26.17 -3.33
CA GLU A 34 -12.40 -25.29 -3.99
C GLU A 34 -12.84 -24.15 -3.07
N GLN A 35 -13.11 -24.45 -1.79
CA GLN A 35 -13.55 -23.47 -0.81
C GLN A 35 -12.46 -22.42 -0.52
N VAL A 36 -11.22 -22.84 -0.27
CA VAL A 36 -10.14 -21.87 0.01
C VAL A 36 -9.84 -20.98 -1.21
N ILE A 37 -10.02 -21.50 -2.43
CA ILE A 37 -9.92 -20.70 -3.65
C ILE A 37 -11.05 -19.65 -3.70
N ASP A 38 -12.30 -20.02 -3.42
CA ASP A 38 -13.40 -19.05 -3.41
C ASP A 38 -13.20 -17.96 -2.36
N GLU A 39 -12.73 -18.31 -1.16
CA GLU A 39 -12.39 -17.34 -0.11
C GLU A 39 -11.25 -16.39 -0.54
N ALA A 40 -10.22 -16.92 -1.20
CA ALA A 40 -9.13 -16.11 -1.75
C ALA A 40 -9.60 -15.20 -2.89
N LEU A 41 -10.51 -15.69 -3.74
CA LEU A 41 -11.10 -14.90 -4.80
C LEU A 41 -11.94 -13.76 -4.21
N ASP A 42 -12.70 -13.95 -3.13
CA ASP A 42 -13.49 -12.89 -2.53
C ASP A 42 -12.68 -11.91 -1.64
N SER A 43 -11.39 -12.19 -1.43
CA SER A 43 -10.47 -11.30 -0.70
C SER A 43 -10.24 -9.95 -1.38
N LEU A 44 -9.96 -8.92 -0.58
CA LEU A 44 -9.48 -7.61 -1.06
C LEU A 44 -8.09 -7.68 -1.71
N LYS A 45 -7.27 -8.66 -1.29
CA LYS A 45 -5.91 -8.91 -1.82
C LYS A 45 -5.84 -10.28 -2.49
N PRO A 46 -6.59 -10.50 -3.58
CA PRO A 46 -6.80 -11.84 -4.11
C PRO A 46 -5.52 -12.47 -4.66
N LEU A 47 -4.63 -11.68 -5.27
CA LEU A 47 -3.37 -12.22 -5.80
C LEU A 47 -2.49 -12.81 -4.69
N LYS A 48 -2.36 -12.11 -3.57
CA LYS A 48 -1.58 -12.58 -2.41
C LYS A 48 -2.22 -13.82 -1.78
N ALA A 49 -3.54 -13.81 -1.59
CA ALA A 49 -4.26 -14.95 -1.06
C ALA A 49 -4.12 -16.21 -1.95
N LEU A 50 -4.21 -16.04 -3.29
CA LEU A 50 -4.00 -17.13 -4.23
C LEU A 50 -2.55 -17.64 -4.20
N GLN A 51 -1.56 -16.74 -4.13
CA GLN A 51 -0.14 -17.13 -3.99
C GLN A 51 0.08 -18.01 -2.76
N ASP A 52 -0.44 -17.60 -1.61
CA ASP A 52 -0.28 -18.34 -0.35
C ASP A 52 -0.90 -19.76 -0.47
N ILE A 53 -2.04 -19.89 -1.14
CA ILE A 53 -2.66 -21.20 -1.42
C ILE A 53 -1.78 -22.05 -2.36
N PHE A 54 -1.29 -21.48 -3.47
CA PHE A 54 -0.48 -22.27 -4.42
C PHE A 54 0.93 -22.59 -3.89
N ASP A 55 1.44 -21.81 -2.95
CA ASP A 55 2.69 -22.14 -2.24
C ASP A 55 2.52 -23.36 -1.31
N GLU A 56 1.32 -23.56 -0.74
CA GLU A 56 0.98 -24.73 0.06
C GLU A 56 0.66 -25.97 -0.81
N TYR A 57 -0.23 -25.81 -1.79
CA TYR A 57 -0.76 -26.91 -2.58
C TYR A 57 0.11 -27.28 -3.80
N GLY A 58 0.96 -26.36 -4.25
CA GLY A 58 1.77 -26.48 -5.45
C GLY A 58 1.21 -25.68 -6.64
N HIS A 59 2.13 -25.21 -7.48
CA HIS A 59 1.82 -24.35 -8.63
C HIS A 59 1.48 -25.11 -9.91
N LEU A 60 1.89 -26.38 -10.00
CA LEU A 60 1.88 -27.18 -11.22
C LEU A 60 1.24 -28.53 -10.99
N PHE A 61 0.56 -29.03 -12.02
CA PHE A 61 -0.11 -30.33 -12.00
C PHE A 61 0.32 -31.19 -13.19
N PRO A 62 0.87 -32.38 -12.95
CA PRO A 62 1.21 -33.31 -14.02
C PRO A 62 -0.02 -34.10 -14.48
N GLN A 63 -0.37 -34.02 -15.75
CA GLN A 63 -1.43 -34.86 -16.32
C GLN A 63 -0.92 -36.25 -16.72
N ARG A 64 0.40 -36.46 -16.73
CA ARG A 64 1.03 -37.72 -17.07
C ARG A 64 2.18 -37.98 -16.11
N ILE A 65 2.16 -39.13 -15.44
CA ILE A 65 3.20 -39.58 -14.53
C ILE A 65 3.73 -40.91 -15.03
N ILE A 66 5.02 -40.96 -15.33
CA ILE A 66 5.67 -42.20 -15.76
C ILE A 66 6.29 -42.87 -14.55
N LEU A 67 5.91 -44.12 -14.35
CA LEU A 67 6.41 -44.97 -13.28
C LEU A 67 7.36 -46.02 -13.84
N GLY A 68 8.43 -46.27 -13.11
CA GLY A 68 9.47 -47.21 -13.50
C GLY A 68 10.70 -47.00 -12.64
N ARG A 69 11.85 -46.94 -13.31
CA ARG A 69 13.11 -46.56 -12.68
C ARG A 69 13.94 -45.77 -13.67
N SER A 70 14.73 -44.85 -13.16
CA SER A 70 15.68 -44.13 -14.00
C SER A 70 17.03 -44.01 -13.34
N ILE A 71 18.04 -43.85 -14.18
CA ILE A 71 19.39 -43.57 -13.76
C ILE A 71 19.93 -42.42 -14.61
N LYS A 72 20.56 -41.45 -13.94
CA LYS A 72 21.02 -40.20 -14.51
C LYS A 72 22.54 -40.21 -14.63
N ILE A 73 23.04 -39.63 -15.70
CA ILE A 73 24.44 -39.26 -15.86
C ILE A 73 24.50 -37.74 -15.93
N ILE A 74 25.47 -37.17 -15.22
CA ILE A 74 25.78 -35.74 -15.28
C ILE A 74 27.18 -35.65 -15.85
N LYS A 75 27.30 -35.14 -17.08
CA LYS A 75 28.60 -34.97 -17.73
C LYS A 75 28.55 -33.77 -18.67
N ASN A 76 29.66 -33.08 -18.82
CA ASN A 76 29.80 -32.05 -19.85
C ASN A 76 30.07 -32.75 -21.20
N ILE A 77 29.13 -32.71 -22.15
CA ILE A 77 29.21 -33.42 -23.43
C ILE A 77 29.17 -32.39 -24.59
N PHE A 78 30.21 -31.56 -24.69
CA PHE A 78 30.43 -30.73 -25.88
C PHE A 78 31.05 -31.54 -27.04
N PRO A 79 30.58 -31.43 -28.30
CA PRO A 79 29.22 -31.21 -28.77
C PRO A 79 28.75 -32.49 -29.50
N ASN A 80 28.05 -33.39 -28.81
CA ASN A 80 27.39 -34.52 -29.47
C ASN A 80 25.89 -34.45 -29.19
N THR A 81 25.11 -34.07 -30.20
CA THR A 81 23.66 -34.23 -30.19
C THR A 81 23.35 -35.72 -30.28
N PHE A 82 22.92 -36.33 -29.17
CA PHE A 82 22.37 -37.67 -29.17
C PHE A 82 20.85 -37.60 -29.31
N ASP A 83 20.34 -38.25 -30.35
CA ASP A 83 18.91 -38.52 -30.47
C ASP A 83 18.46 -39.50 -29.38
N THR A 84 17.15 -39.61 -29.19
CA THR A 84 16.55 -40.62 -28.30
C THR A 84 16.89 -42.02 -28.84
N ILE A 85 17.58 -42.83 -28.03
CA ILE A 85 17.97 -44.20 -28.38
C ILE A 85 17.04 -45.18 -27.67
N ASP A 86 16.40 -46.05 -28.44
CA ASP A 86 15.64 -47.18 -27.92
C ASP A 86 16.59 -48.34 -27.58
N LEU A 87 16.66 -48.69 -26.29
CA LEU A 87 17.52 -49.77 -25.82
C LEU A 87 16.90 -51.13 -26.12
N LYS A 88 17.66 -52.02 -26.75
CA LYS A 88 17.26 -53.41 -27.01
C LYS A 88 17.72 -54.32 -25.88
N SER A 89 17.00 -55.42 -25.66
CA SER A 89 17.46 -56.48 -24.76
C SER A 89 18.59 -57.28 -25.40
N PRO A 90 19.70 -57.60 -24.68
CA PRO A 90 20.01 -57.22 -23.29
C PRO A 90 20.43 -55.75 -23.16
N ILE A 91 19.83 -55.04 -22.19
CA ILE A 91 19.92 -53.57 -22.09
C ILE A 91 21.37 -53.08 -21.93
N PHE A 92 22.19 -53.78 -21.15
CA PHE A 92 23.58 -53.41 -20.93
C PHE A 92 24.42 -53.49 -22.23
N GLU A 93 24.25 -54.54 -23.02
CA GLU A 93 24.97 -54.71 -24.29
C GLU A 93 24.54 -53.66 -25.32
N SER A 94 23.24 -53.31 -25.35
CA SER A 94 22.73 -52.22 -26.19
C SER A 94 23.26 -50.85 -25.78
N LEU A 95 23.60 -50.65 -24.50
CA LEU A 95 24.07 -49.38 -23.95
C LEU A 95 25.60 -49.23 -24.00
N LYS A 96 26.33 -50.34 -23.92
CA LYS A 96 27.79 -50.39 -23.79
C LYS A 96 28.56 -49.54 -24.82
N PRO A 97 28.25 -49.55 -26.13
CA PRO A 97 28.94 -48.72 -27.11
C PRO A 97 28.86 -47.22 -26.77
N TYR A 98 27.71 -46.77 -26.29
CA TYR A 98 27.48 -45.37 -25.92
C TYR A 98 28.24 -44.99 -24.65
N LEU A 99 28.33 -45.90 -23.67
CA LEU A 99 29.08 -45.66 -22.43
C LEU A 99 30.58 -45.50 -22.69
N GLU A 100 31.11 -46.22 -23.68
CA GLU A 100 32.52 -46.16 -24.07
C GLU A 100 32.82 -44.86 -24.82
N VAL A 101 32.00 -44.51 -25.82
CA VAL A 101 32.12 -43.22 -26.55
C VAL A 101 32.04 -42.03 -25.59
N LEU A 102 31.12 -42.09 -24.62
CA LEU A 102 30.91 -41.02 -23.67
C LEU A 102 31.83 -41.06 -22.46
N ASN A 103 32.72 -42.07 -22.34
CA ASN A 103 33.59 -42.30 -21.20
C ASN A 103 32.83 -42.18 -19.85
N ILE A 104 31.73 -42.92 -19.72
CA ILE A 104 30.87 -42.94 -18.52
C ILE A 104 31.36 -44.05 -17.59
N SER A 105 31.79 -43.68 -16.38
CA SER A 105 32.28 -44.61 -15.36
C SER A 105 31.27 -44.91 -14.26
N PHE A 106 30.30 -44.02 -14.04
CA PHE A 106 29.29 -44.16 -13.00
C PHE A 106 27.96 -43.51 -13.41
N PHE A 107 26.93 -43.86 -12.66
CA PHE A 107 25.58 -43.37 -12.81
C PHE A 107 25.01 -42.97 -11.44
N LEU A 108 23.99 -42.12 -11.45
CA LEU A 108 23.26 -41.69 -10.27
C LEU A 108 21.83 -42.20 -10.31
N THR A 109 21.43 -42.94 -9.28
CA THR A 109 20.02 -43.27 -9.06
C THR A 109 19.21 -42.02 -8.72
N GLN A 110 17.88 -42.12 -8.80
CA GLN A 110 16.98 -41.03 -8.38
C GLN A 110 17.18 -40.57 -6.93
N LYS A 111 17.63 -41.47 -6.05
CA LYS A 111 17.94 -41.18 -4.64
C LYS A 111 19.38 -40.70 -4.43
N GLY A 112 20.10 -40.39 -5.51
CA GLY A 112 21.48 -39.90 -5.47
C GLY A 112 22.55 -40.96 -5.20
N LYS A 113 22.20 -42.26 -5.09
CA LYS A 113 23.21 -43.33 -4.94
C LYS A 113 24.01 -43.51 -6.22
N VAL A 114 25.31 -43.70 -6.07
CA VAL A 114 26.25 -43.96 -7.18
C VAL A 114 26.21 -45.44 -7.55
N VAL A 115 26.15 -45.74 -8.85
CA VAL A 115 26.24 -47.09 -9.42
C VAL A 115 27.40 -47.10 -10.42
N GLY A 116 28.40 -47.95 -10.22
CA GLY A 116 29.51 -48.08 -11.16
C GLY A 116 29.07 -48.71 -12.48
N LYS A 117 29.81 -48.45 -13.57
CA LYS A 117 29.54 -49.05 -14.89
C LYS A 117 29.41 -50.58 -14.83
N ASN A 118 30.27 -51.24 -14.06
CA ASN A 118 30.29 -52.70 -13.95
C ASN A 118 29.16 -53.25 -13.06
N ASP A 119 28.59 -52.41 -12.19
CA ASP A 119 27.48 -52.78 -11.30
C ASP A 119 26.11 -52.54 -11.94
N LEU A 120 26.07 -51.85 -13.09
CA LEU A 120 24.83 -51.52 -13.78
C LEU A 120 23.99 -52.76 -14.14
N PRO A 121 24.55 -53.89 -14.64
CA PRO A 121 23.76 -55.10 -14.90
C PRO A 121 23.07 -55.64 -13.64
N ASN A 122 23.80 -55.70 -12.52
CA ASN A 122 23.27 -56.16 -11.24
C ASN A 122 22.18 -55.21 -10.75
N TRP A 123 22.43 -53.90 -10.83
CA TRP A 123 21.41 -52.89 -10.52
C TRP A 123 20.17 -53.05 -11.41
N ILE A 124 20.35 -53.36 -12.70
CA ILE A 124 19.24 -53.54 -13.63
C ILE A 124 18.36 -54.73 -13.20
N GLU A 125 18.93 -55.82 -12.71
CA GLU A 125 18.14 -56.98 -12.28
C GLU A 125 17.56 -56.79 -10.87
N GLU A 126 18.36 -56.32 -9.90
CA GLU A 126 17.94 -56.08 -8.52
C GLU A 126 16.81 -55.06 -8.39
N THR A 127 16.76 -54.09 -9.30
CA THR A 127 15.74 -53.02 -9.28
C THR A 127 14.59 -53.26 -10.25
N LYS A 128 14.55 -54.41 -10.95
CA LYS A 128 13.53 -54.72 -11.96
C LYS A 128 12.10 -54.59 -11.45
N ASN A 129 11.86 -54.95 -10.19
CA ASN A 129 10.54 -54.87 -9.57
C ASN A 129 10.27 -53.55 -8.83
N ARG A 130 11.24 -52.63 -8.76
CA ARG A 130 11.03 -51.32 -8.14
C ARG A 130 10.21 -50.42 -9.06
N LEU A 131 9.38 -49.59 -8.44
CA LEU A 131 8.51 -48.67 -9.12
C LEU A 131 8.57 -47.31 -8.41
N ASP A 132 9.18 -46.34 -9.07
CA ASP A 132 9.33 -44.96 -8.63
C ASP A 132 8.77 -44.03 -9.72
N ILE A 133 8.44 -42.78 -9.36
CA ILE A 133 8.11 -41.74 -10.33
C ILE A 133 9.39 -41.30 -11.04
N ILE A 134 9.43 -41.40 -12.35
CA ILE A 134 10.65 -41.13 -13.13
C ILE A 134 10.51 -39.91 -14.04
N GLU A 135 9.27 -39.50 -14.31
CA GLU A 135 8.97 -38.30 -15.08
C GLU A 135 7.55 -37.79 -14.76
N PHE A 136 7.46 -36.47 -14.68
CA PHE A 136 6.22 -35.71 -14.78
C PHE A 136 6.17 -35.09 -16.17
N ASP A 137 5.08 -35.35 -16.89
CA ASP A 137 4.87 -34.90 -18.27
C ASP A 137 3.47 -34.29 -18.40
N LYS A 138 3.23 -33.55 -19.50
CA LYS A 138 1.98 -32.79 -19.74
C LYS A 138 1.62 -31.91 -18.53
N ILE A 139 2.58 -31.10 -18.09
CA ILE A 139 2.44 -30.24 -16.92
C ILE A 139 1.60 -29.02 -17.26
N ILE A 140 0.57 -28.76 -16.45
CA ILE A 140 -0.29 -27.58 -16.54
C ILE A 140 -0.21 -26.76 -15.25
N PRO A 141 -0.55 -25.46 -15.27
CA PRO A 141 -0.75 -24.70 -14.03
C PRO A 141 -1.85 -25.35 -13.19
N PHE A 142 -1.63 -25.48 -11.87
CA PHE A 142 -2.53 -26.26 -11.02
C PHE A 142 -3.96 -25.72 -11.05
N TYR A 143 -4.14 -24.40 -11.02
CA TYR A 143 -5.46 -23.78 -11.08
C TYR A 143 -6.28 -24.16 -12.34
N LYS A 144 -5.67 -24.69 -13.40
CA LYS A 144 -6.40 -25.14 -14.60
C LYS A 144 -7.24 -26.40 -14.36
N ILE A 145 -7.11 -27.08 -13.22
CA ILE A 145 -8.00 -28.20 -12.83
C ILE A 145 -9.30 -27.73 -12.15
N LEU A 146 -9.40 -26.44 -11.79
CA LEU A 146 -10.59 -25.88 -11.16
C LEU A 146 -11.76 -25.77 -12.14
N GLU A 147 -12.96 -25.55 -11.58
CA GLU A 147 -14.16 -25.27 -12.34
C GLU A 147 -14.00 -24.01 -13.22
N VAL A 148 -14.74 -23.96 -14.34
CA VAL A 148 -14.63 -22.89 -15.36
C VAL A 148 -14.74 -21.49 -14.74
N ASP A 149 -15.67 -21.29 -13.81
CA ASP A 149 -15.91 -19.99 -13.19
C ASP A 149 -14.73 -19.53 -12.32
N GLN A 150 -14.15 -20.42 -11.53
CA GLN A 150 -12.97 -20.11 -10.71
C GLN A 150 -11.76 -19.81 -11.59
N ARG A 151 -11.54 -20.61 -12.64
CA ARG A 151 -10.47 -20.37 -13.62
C ARG A 151 -10.59 -19.00 -14.27
N ASN A 152 -11.78 -18.63 -14.72
CA ASN A 152 -12.02 -17.34 -15.35
C ASN A 152 -11.75 -16.18 -14.37
N LYS A 153 -12.16 -16.32 -13.10
CA LYS A 153 -11.87 -15.31 -12.08
C LYS A 153 -10.36 -15.17 -11.81
N ILE A 154 -9.62 -16.28 -11.72
CA ILE A 154 -8.15 -16.27 -11.55
C ILE A 154 -7.49 -15.64 -12.77
N ASP A 155 -7.89 -16.03 -13.99
CA ASP A 155 -7.37 -15.47 -15.22
C ASP A 155 -7.60 -13.94 -15.27
N GLU A 156 -8.73 -13.42 -14.79
CA GLU A 156 -8.95 -11.98 -14.66
C GLU A 156 -8.05 -11.29 -13.61
N ILE A 157 -7.72 -11.94 -12.51
CA ILE A 157 -6.85 -11.40 -11.46
C ILE A 157 -5.39 -11.32 -11.93
N VAL A 158 -4.94 -12.31 -12.70
CA VAL A 158 -3.54 -12.43 -13.14
C VAL A 158 -3.25 -11.55 -14.37
N LYS A 159 -4.28 -11.06 -15.08
CA LYS A 159 -4.10 -10.18 -16.24
C LYS A 159 -3.41 -8.87 -15.86
N ASP A 160 -2.32 -8.57 -16.55
CA ASP A 160 -1.56 -7.33 -16.40
C ASP A 160 -2.20 -6.17 -17.17
N CYS A 161 -3.32 -5.66 -16.67
CA CYS A 161 -4.04 -4.55 -17.30
C CYS A 161 -4.79 -3.71 -16.28
N PHE A 162 -5.16 -2.49 -16.68
CA PHE A 162 -5.87 -1.55 -15.81
C PHE A 162 -7.26 -2.08 -15.47
N ARG A 163 -7.61 -1.97 -14.18
CA ARG A 163 -8.88 -2.37 -13.59
C ARG A 163 -9.30 -1.38 -12.52
N ILE A 164 -10.58 -1.38 -12.19
CA ILE A 164 -11.08 -0.72 -10.97
C ILE A 164 -10.59 -1.54 -9.78
N LEU A 165 -9.67 -0.97 -8.99
CA LEU A 165 -9.14 -1.60 -7.79
C LEU A 165 -10.11 -1.49 -6.62
N MET A 166 -10.74 -0.32 -6.50
CA MET A 166 -11.75 -0.01 -5.49
C MET A 166 -12.53 1.25 -5.89
N THR A 167 -13.66 1.45 -5.23
CA THR A 167 -14.57 2.57 -5.41
C THR A 167 -15.00 3.11 -4.06
N GLY A 168 -15.33 4.39 -4.00
CA GLY A 168 -15.81 4.97 -2.77
C GLY A 168 -16.63 6.23 -2.93
N ILE A 169 -17.23 6.60 -1.81
CA ILE A 169 -17.99 7.83 -1.63
C ILE A 169 -17.35 8.62 -0.50
N THR A 170 -17.12 9.91 -0.75
CA THR A 170 -16.64 10.85 0.26
C THR A 170 -17.57 12.05 0.39
N GLU A 171 -18.18 12.20 1.56
CA GLU A 171 -19.05 13.33 1.88
C GLU A 171 -18.25 14.64 1.99
N LEU A 172 -18.89 15.75 1.66
CA LEU A 172 -18.30 17.09 1.63
C LEU A 172 -18.84 18.02 2.73
N LYS A 173 -19.43 17.45 3.79
CA LYS A 173 -20.14 18.16 4.87
C LYS A 173 -19.29 19.20 5.62
N ASP A 174 -17.98 19.02 5.61
CA ASP A 174 -16.97 19.88 6.23
C ASP A 174 -16.56 21.09 5.38
N LEU A 175 -17.04 21.20 4.13
CA LEU A 175 -16.67 22.31 3.24
C LEU A 175 -17.60 23.53 3.39
N ASP A 176 -17.01 24.72 3.52
CA ASP A 176 -17.74 25.99 3.62
C ASP A 176 -18.32 26.43 2.27
N ASN A 177 -19.63 26.54 2.17
CA ASN A 177 -20.33 26.92 0.94
C ASN A 177 -19.98 28.33 0.38
N ASN A 178 -19.27 29.17 1.14
CA ASN A 178 -18.84 30.49 0.70
C ASN A 178 -17.57 30.50 -0.17
N GLN A 179 -16.80 29.39 -0.17
CA GLN A 179 -15.59 29.29 -0.98
C GLN A 179 -15.89 28.86 -2.43
N VAL A 180 -14.99 29.14 -3.35
CA VAL A 180 -15.13 28.80 -4.79
C VAL A 180 -14.25 27.59 -5.16
N GLU A 181 -13.17 27.38 -4.39
CA GLU A 181 -12.19 26.32 -4.58
C GLU A 181 -11.97 25.61 -3.25
N TYR A 182 -11.90 24.28 -3.30
CA TYR A 182 -11.80 23.41 -2.14
C TYR A 182 -10.78 22.32 -2.37
N ILE A 183 -10.15 21.90 -1.28
CA ILE A 183 -9.18 20.81 -1.28
C ILE A 183 -9.66 19.79 -0.24
N LYS A 184 -10.20 18.66 -0.71
CA LYS A 184 -10.69 17.59 0.15
C LYS A 184 -9.69 16.45 0.14
N ARG A 185 -9.17 16.08 1.31
CA ARG A 185 -8.42 14.84 1.46
C ARG A 185 -9.40 13.65 1.46
N VAL A 186 -9.16 12.68 0.59
CA VAL A 186 -9.78 11.35 0.64
C VAL A 186 -8.79 10.37 1.26
N ASN A 187 -9.21 9.68 2.30
CA ASN A 187 -8.41 8.66 2.98
C ASN A 187 -8.97 7.27 2.68
N PHE A 188 -8.06 6.34 2.44
CA PHE A 188 -8.39 4.92 2.41
C PHE A 188 -8.41 4.38 3.83
N ASP A 189 -9.40 3.53 4.13
CA ASP A 189 -9.32 2.64 5.29
C ASP A 189 -8.02 1.81 5.17
N PRO A 190 -7.27 1.60 6.26
CA PRO A 190 -5.99 0.88 6.24
C PRO A 190 -6.04 -0.47 5.49
N LYS A 191 -7.17 -1.18 5.48
CA LYS A 191 -7.33 -2.44 4.75
C LYS A 191 -7.27 -2.29 3.22
N PHE A 192 -7.49 -1.09 2.71
CA PHE A 192 -7.41 -0.71 1.30
C PHE A 192 -6.09 0.00 0.94
N SER A 193 -5.12 0.02 1.85
CA SER A 193 -3.79 0.59 1.55
C SER A 193 -3.16 -0.08 0.34
N LEU A 194 -2.65 0.73 -0.58
CA LEU A 194 -2.03 0.30 -1.83
C LEU A 194 -0.51 0.16 -1.67
N ASP A 195 0.11 -0.83 -2.30
CA ASP A 195 1.56 -1.06 -2.20
C ASP A 195 2.40 -0.16 -3.15
N GLY A 196 1.74 0.68 -3.96
CA GLY A 196 2.36 1.55 -4.96
C GLY A 196 1.60 2.85 -5.19
N LYS A 197 2.21 3.75 -5.97
CA LYS A 197 1.64 5.06 -6.34
C LYS A 197 1.22 5.17 -7.81
N ASP A 198 1.47 4.13 -8.61
CA ASP A 198 1.17 4.09 -10.05
C ASP A 198 -0.31 3.78 -10.33
N TYR A 199 -1.21 4.45 -9.61
CA TYR A 199 -2.64 4.37 -9.81
C TYR A 199 -3.20 5.75 -10.17
N GLU A 200 -4.40 5.76 -10.73
CA GLU A 200 -5.12 6.98 -11.05
C GLU A 200 -6.48 6.97 -10.37
N VAL A 201 -7.03 8.16 -10.17
CA VAL A 201 -8.35 8.33 -9.58
C VAL A 201 -9.22 9.09 -10.56
N TYR A 202 -10.44 8.60 -10.69
CA TYR A 202 -11.48 9.19 -11.51
C TYR A 202 -12.74 9.33 -10.67
N GLY A 203 -13.54 10.36 -10.93
CA GLY A 203 -14.71 10.60 -10.11
C GLY A 203 -15.54 11.81 -10.53
N LEU A 204 -16.65 11.98 -9.83
CA LEU A 204 -17.67 13.00 -10.08
C LEU A 204 -18.15 13.60 -8.76
N ILE A 205 -18.63 14.84 -8.83
CA ILE A 205 -19.41 15.43 -7.74
C ILE A 205 -20.88 15.11 -7.95
N MET A 206 -21.48 14.55 -6.90
CA MET A 206 -22.87 14.14 -6.87
C MET A 206 -23.62 14.99 -5.84
N SER A 207 -24.82 15.42 -6.21
CA SER A 207 -25.76 16.05 -5.28
C SER A 207 -26.26 15.02 -4.25
N GLU A 208 -26.84 15.50 -3.15
CA GLU A 208 -27.62 14.68 -2.20
C GLU A 208 -28.68 13.76 -2.88
N ASN A 209 -29.27 14.21 -3.99
CA ASN A 209 -30.25 13.46 -4.77
C ASN A 209 -29.65 12.47 -5.80
N ASN A 210 -28.37 12.12 -5.68
CA ASN A 210 -27.64 11.23 -6.61
C ASN A 210 -27.65 11.69 -8.09
N THR A 211 -27.71 13.00 -8.32
CA THR A 211 -27.55 13.61 -9.65
C THR A 211 -26.13 14.15 -9.82
N LYS A 212 -25.54 13.93 -11.01
CA LYS A 212 -24.25 14.50 -11.38
C LYS A 212 -24.38 16.02 -11.48
N LEU A 213 -23.44 16.74 -10.88
CA LEU A 213 -23.39 18.20 -10.94
C LEU A 213 -22.32 18.64 -11.94
N GLU A 214 -22.75 19.15 -13.10
CA GLU A 214 -21.82 19.55 -14.18
C GLU A 214 -21.12 20.87 -13.91
N ASP A 215 -21.74 21.75 -13.12
CA ASP A 215 -21.19 23.06 -12.77
C ASP A 215 -20.10 23.02 -11.68
N ILE A 216 -19.80 21.82 -11.16
CA ILE A 216 -18.78 21.60 -10.13
C ILE A 216 -17.74 20.63 -10.68
N TYR A 217 -16.54 21.16 -10.89
CA TYR A 217 -15.41 20.39 -11.40
C TYR A 217 -14.65 19.73 -10.25
N VAL A 218 -14.15 18.51 -10.48
CA VAL A 218 -13.27 17.80 -9.55
C VAL A 218 -12.07 17.22 -10.30
N ASN A 219 -10.88 17.41 -9.74
CA ASN A 219 -9.66 16.71 -10.15
C ASN A 219 -9.02 15.97 -8.98
N PHE A 220 -8.11 15.04 -9.29
CA PHE A 220 -7.46 14.20 -8.28
C PHE A 220 -5.95 14.22 -8.42
N GLU A 221 -5.27 14.41 -7.29
CA GLU A 221 -3.83 14.57 -7.26
C GLU A 221 -3.20 14.06 -5.95
N LEU A 222 -1.87 14.20 -5.86
CA LEU A 222 -1.07 13.88 -4.69
C LEU A 222 -1.31 12.45 -4.17
N PHE A 223 -1.32 11.50 -5.11
CA PHE A 223 -1.57 10.08 -4.85
C PHE A 223 -0.57 9.50 -3.84
N GLY A 224 -1.10 8.88 -2.78
CA GLY A 224 -0.35 8.14 -1.78
C GLY A 224 -0.94 6.76 -1.53
N PHE A 225 -0.23 5.92 -0.79
CA PHE A 225 -0.72 4.57 -0.45
C PHE A 225 -1.99 4.58 0.41
N SER A 226 -2.23 5.66 1.16
CA SER A 226 -3.36 5.82 2.08
C SER A 226 -4.46 6.75 1.57
N GLY A 227 -4.41 7.18 0.31
CA GLY A 227 -5.43 8.06 -0.27
C GLY A 227 -4.85 9.12 -1.18
N PHE A 228 -5.67 10.11 -1.51
CA PHE A 228 -5.41 11.14 -2.52
C PHE A 228 -6.13 12.44 -2.17
N TYR A 229 -5.79 13.52 -2.85
CA TYR A 229 -6.48 14.80 -2.73
C TYR A 229 -7.44 15.01 -3.89
N ALA A 230 -8.61 15.57 -3.58
CA ALA A 230 -9.59 16.01 -4.54
C ALA A 230 -9.63 17.54 -4.55
N MET A 231 -9.36 18.12 -5.72
CA MET A 231 -9.42 19.55 -5.98
C MET A 231 -10.79 19.85 -6.58
N ILE A 232 -11.63 20.58 -5.85
CA ILE A 232 -13.02 20.84 -6.24
C ILE A 232 -13.20 22.32 -6.50
N LYS A 233 -13.82 22.68 -7.61
CA LYS A 233 -14.13 24.07 -7.96
C LYS A 233 -15.56 24.22 -8.40
N LYS A 234 -16.23 25.17 -7.76
CA LYS A 234 -17.62 25.51 -7.98
C LYS A 234 -17.71 26.78 -8.82
N SER A 235 -18.59 26.82 -9.81
CA SER A 235 -18.85 28.07 -10.53
C SER A 235 -19.54 29.10 -9.63
N LYS A 236 -19.16 30.39 -9.74
CA LYS A 236 -19.73 31.49 -8.94
C LYS A 236 -21.25 31.65 -9.12
N LYS A 237 -21.81 31.14 -10.22
CA LYS A 237 -23.25 31.21 -10.53
C LYS A 237 -24.06 30.06 -9.94
N THR A 238 -23.38 29.03 -9.44
CA THR A 238 -24.02 27.79 -8.99
C THR A 238 -24.55 27.95 -7.57
N ASN A 239 -25.87 27.83 -7.40
CA ASN A 239 -26.53 27.94 -6.09
C ASN A 239 -26.62 26.60 -5.33
N VAL A 240 -25.70 25.67 -5.61
CA VAL A 240 -25.67 24.36 -4.96
C VAL A 240 -24.91 24.45 -3.65
N ASP A 241 -25.50 23.89 -2.59
CA ASP A 241 -24.85 23.70 -1.30
C ASP A 241 -23.84 22.54 -1.36
N ILE A 242 -22.54 22.87 -1.40
CA ILE A 242 -21.48 21.86 -1.53
C ILE A 242 -21.42 20.92 -0.32
N GLY A 243 -21.81 21.40 0.87
CA GLY A 243 -21.82 20.61 2.11
C GLY A 243 -22.76 19.40 2.06
N LYS A 244 -23.75 19.44 1.17
CA LYS A 244 -24.70 18.35 0.93
C LYS A 244 -24.30 17.42 -0.21
N CYS A 245 -23.18 17.70 -0.85
CA CYS A 245 -22.68 16.91 -1.97
C CYS A 245 -21.71 15.83 -1.48
N TYR A 246 -21.38 14.91 -2.38
CA TYR A 246 -20.34 13.91 -2.14
C TYR A 246 -19.54 13.65 -3.42
N ILE A 247 -18.31 13.22 -3.25
CA ILE A 247 -17.45 12.72 -4.32
C ILE A 247 -17.75 11.24 -4.51
N LEU A 248 -18.16 10.84 -5.70
CA LEU A 248 -18.12 9.45 -6.13
C LEU A 248 -16.79 9.23 -6.85
N TRP A 249 -15.93 8.37 -6.32
CA TRP A 249 -14.59 8.14 -6.84
C TRP A 249 -14.29 6.66 -7.08
N MET A 250 -13.36 6.40 -7.99
CA MET A 250 -12.81 5.09 -8.27
C MET A 250 -11.30 5.16 -8.45
N VAL A 251 -10.61 4.16 -7.92
CA VAL A 251 -9.17 3.96 -8.08
C VAL A 251 -8.96 2.97 -9.22
N VAL A 252 -8.22 3.39 -10.23
CA VAL A 252 -7.87 2.58 -11.41
C VAL A 252 -6.38 2.30 -11.39
N GLY A 253 -6.01 1.03 -11.52
CA GLY A 253 -4.62 0.62 -11.50
C GLY A 253 -4.45 -0.82 -11.97
N ILE A 254 -3.22 -1.31 -11.94
CA ILE A 254 -2.91 -2.71 -12.28
C ILE A 254 -2.91 -3.53 -10.98
N PRO A 255 -3.82 -4.52 -10.82
CA PRO A 255 -3.92 -5.34 -9.62
C PRO A 255 -2.59 -5.97 -9.16
N SER A 256 -1.82 -6.51 -10.09
CA SER A 256 -0.53 -7.18 -9.82
C SER A 256 0.53 -6.26 -9.19
N LYS A 257 0.41 -4.94 -9.40
CA LYS A 257 1.34 -3.92 -8.86
C LYS A 257 0.85 -3.28 -7.56
N MET A 258 -0.46 -3.35 -7.29
CA MET A 258 -1.10 -2.62 -6.19
C MET A 258 -1.57 -3.52 -5.05
N SER A 259 -1.56 -4.84 -5.26
CA SER A 259 -2.05 -5.89 -4.36
C SER A 259 -3.55 -5.87 -4.05
N ILE A 260 -4.19 -4.69 -4.01
CA ILE A 260 -5.64 -4.52 -3.84
C ILE A 260 -6.36 -4.75 -5.16
N PHE A 261 -7.41 -5.56 -5.14
CA PHE A 261 -8.36 -5.69 -6.23
C PHE A 261 -9.72 -6.14 -5.69
N SER A 262 -10.58 -5.20 -5.34
CA SER A 262 -11.88 -5.49 -4.72
C SER A 262 -12.78 -6.38 -5.60
N PRO A 263 -13.52 -7.35 -5.03
CA PRO A 263 -14.45 -8.21 -5.79
C PRO A 263 -15.63 -7.47 -6.42
N ASN A 264 -15.97 -6.28 -5.94
CA ASN A 264 -17.22 -5.60 -6.29
C ASN A 264 -17.36 -5.23 -7.77
N ASN A 265 -16.28 -4.80 -8.42
CA ASN A 265 -16.31 -4.25 -9.77
C ASN A 265 -15.32 -4.91 -10.75
N ARG A 266 -14.76 -6.09 -10.44
CA ARG A 266 -13.69 -6.73 -11.26
C ARG A 266 -14.07 -7.04 -12.70
N LYS A 267 -15.36 -7.25 -12.97
CA LYS A 267 -15.89 -7.54 -14.30
C LYS A 267 -16.02 -6.30 -15.19
N VAL A 268 -15.92 -5.10 -14.61
CA VAL A 268 -16.01 -3.85 -15.37
C VAL A 268 -14.70 -3.64 -16.13
N GLN A 269 -14.79 -3.51 -17.44
CA GLN A 269 -13.63 -3.21 -18.26
C GLN A 269 -13.35 -1.70 -18.19
N VAL A 270 -12.07 -1.37 -18.08
CA VAL A 270 -11.58 -0.01 -18.02
C VAL A 270 -10.62 0.21 -19.18
N HIS A 271 -10.87 1.25 -19.97
CA HIS A 271 -9.95 1.71 -20.99
C HIS A 271 -9.44 3.11 -20.63
N ARG A 272 -8.11 3.26 -20.65
CA ARG A 272 -7.43 4.51 -20.31
C ARG A 272 -6.79 5.08 -21.56
N ILE A 273 -7.04 6.35 -21.82
CA ILE A 273 -6.38 7.13 -22.86
C ILE A 273 -5.66 8.29 -22.17
N ARG A 274 -4.42 8.55 -22.59
CA ARG A 274 -3.69 9.76 -22.21
C ARG A 274 -3.28 10.49 -23.48
N GLU A 275 -3.61 11.76 -23.56
CA GLU A 275 -3.26 12.62 -24.69
C GLU A 275 -2.64 13.90 -24.16
N SER A 276 -1.62 14.40 -24.84
CA SER A 276 -1.02 15.69 -24.52
C SER A 276 -1.53 16.75 -25.49
N ILE A 277 -1.98 17.89 -24.97
CA ILE A 277 -2.57 18.98 -25.76
C ILE A 277 -1.92 20.31 -25.40
N ALA A 278 -1.51 21.05 -26.43
CA ALA A 278 -1.10 22.44 -26.27
C ALA A 278 -2.34 23.35 -26.21
N LEU A 279 -2.49 24.10 -25.11
CA LEU A 279 -3.57 25.06 -24.97
C LEU A 279 -3.18 26.45 -25.45
N LYS A 280 -4.17 27.16 -26.01
CA LYS A 280 -4.10 28.60 -26.26
C LYS A 280 -5.11 29.34 -25.35
N PRO A 281 -4.71 30.46 -24.73
CA PRO A 281 -5.59 31.26 -23.89
C PRO A 281 -6.88 31.71 -24.57
N ASN A 282 -7.98 31.60 -23.83
CA ASN A 282 -9.33 32.03 -24.19
C ASN A 282 -9.89 31.41 -25.49
N GLU A 283 -9.29 30.32 -25.97
CA GLU A 283 -9.77 29.56 -27.12
C GLU A 283 -10.63 28.37 -26.65
N LEU A 284 -11.79 28.21 -27.29
CA LEU A 284 -12.64 27.03 -27.14
C LEU A 284 -12.15 25.97 -28.12
N ILE A 285 -11.57 24.90 -27.60
CA ILE A 285 -11.02 23.81 -28.40
C ILE A 285 -11.94 22.61 -28.27
N ASN A 286 -12.37 22.06 -29.39
CA ASN A 286 -13.05 20.77 -29.45
C ASN A 286 -12.02 19.73 -29.90
N TYR A 287 -11.87 18.66 -29.12
CA TYR A 287 -10.90 17.61 -29.39
C TYR A 287 -11.61 16.27 -29.53
N ASP A 288 -11.42 15.61 -30.68
CA ASP A 288 -12.01 14.32 -30.99
C ASP A 288 -11.00 13.20 -30.71
N ILE A 289 -11.43 12.23 -29.90
CA ILE A 289 -10.58 11.17 -29.39
C ILE A 289 -11.13 9.85 -29.86
N GLN A 290 -10.35 9.16 -30.68
CA GLN A 290 -10.72 7.84 -31.15
C GLN A 290 -10.52 6.80 -30.05
N THR A 291 -11.54 6.00 -29.83
CA THR A 291 -11.55 4.90 -28.87
C THR A 291 -11.33 3.58 -29.59
N ILE A 292 -10.81 2.58 -28.86
CA ILE A 292 -10.53 1.26 -29.43
C ILE A 292 -11.80 0.40 -29.66
N PHE A 293 -12.97 0.83 -29.16
CA PHE A 293 -14.24 0.14 -29.34
C PHE A 293 -15.41 1.13 -29.35
N PRO A 294 -16.52 0.84 -30.07
CA PRO A 294 -17.71 1.70 -30.06
C PRO A 294 -18.30 1.86 -28.66
N LEU A 295 -18.57 3.10 -28.28
CA LEU A 295 -19.18 3.47 -27.01
C LEU A 295 -20.70 3.34 -27.08
N SER A 296 -21.25 2.50 -26.21
CA SER A 296 -22.69 2.40 -26.04
C SER A 296 -23.21 3.52 -25.11
N GLN A 297 -24.53 3.72 -25.07
CA GLN A 297 -25.15 4.62 -24.09
C GLN A 297 -24.98 4.13 -22.64
N GLU A 298 -24.63 2.87 -22.45
CA GLU A 298 -24.36 2.31 -21.13
C GLU A 298 -22.93 2.62 -20.66
N CYS A 299 -22.05 3.15 -21.51
CA CYS A 299 -20.68 3.50 -21.09
C CYS A 299 -20.65 4.76 -20.22
N SER A 300 -19.58 4.92 -19.45
CA SER A 300 -19.29 6.15 -18.73
C SER A 300 -17.89 6.64 -19.05
N VAL A 301 -17.77 7.93 -19.35
CA VAL A 301 -16.52 8.58 -19.74
C VAL A 301 -16.18 9.63 -18.69
N PHE A 302 -14.96 9.56 -18.18
CA PHE A 302 -14.38 10.51 -17.23
C PHE A 302 -13.19 11.16 -17.91
N VAL A 303 -13.10 12.48 -17.86
CA VAL A 303 -11.99 13.25 -18.44
C VAL A 303 -11.48 14.20 -17.38
N HIS A 304 -10.17 14.12 -17.13
CA HIS A 304 -9.45 15.04 -16.24
C HIS A 304 -8.29 15.65 -17.01
N ALA A 305 -8.09 16.95 -16.84
CA ALA A 305 -6.96 17.67 -17.42
C ALA A 305 -5.95 17.98 -16.33
N CYS A 306 -4.68 17.59 -16.51
CA CYS A 306 -3.59 17.83 -15.57
C CYS A 306 -2.51 18.68 -16.23
N HIS A 307 -1.86 19.57 -15.47
CA HIS A 307 -0.70 20.31 -15.98
C HIS A 307 0.58 19.50 -15.88
N THR A 308 1.45 19.63 -16.88
CA THR A 308 2.74 18.93 -16.96
C THR A 308 3.79 19.52 -16.01
N SER A 309 3.67 20.81 -15.64
CA SER A 309 4.68 21.56 -14.88
C SER A 309 4.50 21.60 -13.36
N GLY A 310 3.51 20.89 -12.80
CA GLY A 310 3.44 20.58 -11.36
C GLY A 310 3.15 21.71 -10.37
N ASP A 311 3.20 22.98 -10.77
CA ASP A 311 3.08 24.10 -9.82
C ASP A 311 1.66 24.66 -9.67
N TYR A 312 0.81 24.57 -10.71
CA TYR A 312 -0.61 24.94 -10.66
C TYR A 312 -1.35 24.11 -11.70
N GLU A 313 -2.53 23.55 -11.39
CA GLU A 313 -3.43 22.98 -12.41
C GLU A 313 -4.52 23.98 -12.76
N PRO A 314 -4.98 24.08 -14.01
CA PRO A 314 -6.09 24.95 -14.35
C PRO A 314 -7.33 24.17 -14.03
N ILE A 315 -7.84 24.42 -12.84
CA ILE A 315 -9.09 23.84 -12.44
C ILE A 315 -10.18 24.48 -13.29
N ASN A 316 -10.96 23.64 -14.01
CA ASN A 316 -12.09 23.99 -14.89
C ASN A 316 -11.77 24.27 -16.37
N ILE A 317 -10.97 23.41 -17.04
CA ILE A 317 -10.75 23.50 -18.50
C ILE A 317 -11.79 22.71 -19.30
N VAL A 318 -12.18 21.54 -18.82
CA VAL A 318 -13.13 20.67 -19.52
C VAL A 318 -14.55 21.18 -19.30
N LYS A 319 -15.20 21.65 -20.37
CA LYS A 319 -16.57 22.18 -20.33
C LYS A 319 -17.62 21.12 -20.61
N GLN A 320 -17.37 20.28 -21.60
CA GLN A 320 -18.36 19.34 -22.10
C GLN A 320 -17.66 18.08 -22.60
N ILE A 321 -18.32 16.95 -22.37
CA ILE A 321 -17.87 15.64 -22.83
C ILE A 321 -19.08 15.00 -23.50
N GLU A 322 -18.97 14.73 -24.79
CA GLU A 322 -19.95 13.99 -25.57
C GLU A 322 -19.26 12.82 -26.26
N TRP A 323 -20.03 11.82 -26.65
CA TRP A 323 -19.49 10.74 -27.46
C TRP A 323 -20.53 10.19 -28.41
N LYS A 324 -20.04 9.71 -29.54
CA LYS A 324 -20.84 9.05 -30.56
C LYS A 324 -19.98 8.00 -31.25
N ASP A 325 -20.54 6.81 -31.41
CA ASP A 325 -19.85 5.68 -32.03
C ASP A 325 -18.51 5.41 -31.32
N ASP A 326 -17.38 5.48 -32.01
CA ASP A 326 -16.04 5.27 -31.46
C ASP A 326 -15.30 6.57 -31.10
N ILE A 327 -15.98 7.72 -31.08
CA ILE A 327 -15.36 9.04 -30.86
C ILE A 327 -15.89 9.69 -29.57
N VAL A 328 -14.96 10.13 -28.71
CA VAL A 328 -15.23 11.03 -27.58
C VAL A 328 -14.86 12.44 -27.99
N ASN A 329 -15.82 13.35 -27.95
CA ASN A 329 -15.60 14.78 -28.14
C ASN A 329 -15.44 15.44 -26.76
N VAL A 330 -14.30 16.09 -26.56
CA VAL A 330 -13.99 16.84 -25.34
C VAL A 330 -13.87 18.31 -25.70
N GLN A 331 -14.73 19.14 -25.10
CA GLN A 331 -14.68 20.58 -25.23
C GLN A 331 -13.89 21.19 -24.07
N ILE A 332 -12.89 21.99 -24.42
CA ILE A 332 -11.88 22.52 -23.52
C ILE A 332 -11.81 24.04 -23.67
N THR A 333 -11.72 24.77 -22.56
CA THR A 333 -11.47 26.22 -22.56
C THR A 333 -10.55 26.60 -21.42
N TYR A 334 -9.42 27.20 -21.75
CA TYR A 334 -8.50 27.76 -20.78
C TYR A 334 -8.69 29.27 -20.69
N ASN A 335 -9.30 29.74 -19.61
CA ASN A 335 -9.33 31.16 -19.31
C ASN A 335 -8.14 31.46 -18.39
N GLU A 336 -7.23 32.33 -18.81
CA GLU A 336 -6.13 32.79 -17.95
C GLU A 336 -6.67 33.24 -16.58
N LEU A 337 -5.93 32.91 -15.52
CA LEU A 337 -6.01 33.58 -14.22
C LEU A 337 -5.51 35.03 -14.37
N ASN A 338 -6.23 35.87 -15.11
CA ASN A 338 -5.99 37.33 -15.14
C ASN A 338 -6.41 38.03 -13.83
N ALA A 339 -6.92 37.30 -12.83
CA ALA A 339 -7.46 37.89 -11.61
C ALA A 339 -6.45 38.06 -10.46
N MET A 340 -5.28 37.39 -10.48
CA MET A 340 -4.32 37.51 -9.37
C MET A 340 -3.32 38.67 -9.56
N PHE A 341 -3.09 39.12 -10.80
CA PHE A 341 -2.10 40.18 -11.08
C PHE A 341 -2.67 41.58 -11.28
N SER A 342 -3.94 41.74 -11.67
CA SER A 342 -4.57 43.08 -11.73
C SER A 342 -4.80 43.73 -10.36
N ALA A 343 -4.73 42.96 -9.26
CA ALA A 343 -4.82 43.51 -7.90
C ALA A 343 -3.48 44.08 -7.39
N ILE A 344 -2.35 43.71 -8.01
CA ILE A 344 -1.01 44.18 -7.61
C ILE A 344 -0.68 45.52 -8.31
N SER A 345 -1.33 45.82 -9.45
CA SER A 345 -1.12 47.07 -10.18
C SER A 345 -1.77 48.31 -9.55
N ASP A 346 -2.69 48.14 -8.59
CA ASP A 346 -3.40 49.26 -7.93
C ASP A 346 -2.82 49.66 -6.56
N SER A 347 -1.80 48.95 -6.06
CA SER A 347 -1.05 49.43 -4.90
C SER A 347 0.09 50.34 -5.36
N GLU A 348 -0.09 51.65 -5.21
CA GLU A 348 0.96 52.67 -5.30
C GLU A 348 2.06 52.42 -4.25
N SER A 349 2.92 51.44 -4.49
CA SER A 349 4.22 51.35 -3.84
C SER A 349 5.24 51.02 -4.90
N GLY A 350 6.12 51.98 -5.18
CA GLY A 350 7.21 51.88 -6.15
C GLY A 350 8.29 50.87 -5.75
N VAL A 351 7.91 49.60 -5.68
CA VAL A 351 8.85 48.48 -5.66
C VAL A 351 9.09 48.12 -7.13
N GLN A 352 10.31 48.33 -7.60
CA GLN A 352 10.76 47.73 -8.86
C GLN A 352 10.69 46.22 -8.67
N VAL A 353 9.65 45.60 -9.22
CA VAL A 353 9.56 44.15 -9.33
C VAL A 353 10.40 43.76 -10.53
N ASP A 354 11.46 42.97 -10.29
CA ASP A 354 12.30 42.42 -11.35
C ASP A 354 11.45 41.68 -12.38
N ASN A 355 11.72 41.99 -13.64
CA ASN A 355 10.89 41.74 -14.81
C ASN A 355 10.99 40.29 -15.35
N ASP A 356 11.28 39.31 -14.48
CA ASP A 356 11.69 37.94 -14.87
C ASP A 356 10.57 36.87 -14.81
N TYR A 357 9.30 37.24 -14.61
CA TYR A 357 8.19 36.29 -14.44
C TYR A 357 7.11 36.33 -15.52
N TYR A 358 7.46 36.72 -16.75
CA TYR A 358 6.57 36.56 -17.91
C TYR A 358 7.09 35.47 -18.85
N TYR A 359 6.69 34.23 -18.60
CA TYR A 359 6.53 33.29 -19.70
C TYR A 359 5.03 33.07 -19.93
N LEU A 360 4.58 33.60 -21.07
CA LEU A 360 3.51 33.00 -21.86
C LEU A 360 3.96 31.59 -22.22
N ILE A 361 3.74 30.61 -21.35
CA ILE A 361 4.05 29.22 -21.64
C ILE A 361 2.85 28.67 -22.41
N ASP A 362 3.07 28.28 -23.67
CA ASP A 362 2.22 27.30 -24.36
C ASP A 362 1.97 26.16 -23.39
N THR A 363 0.79 26.15 -22.77
CA THR A 363 0.59 25.32 -21.60
C THR A 363 0.15 23.94 -22.07
N GLU A 364 1.10 23.01 -22.06
CA GLU A 364 0.83 21.61 -22.36
C GLU A 364 0.03 21.00 -21.19
N ILE A 365 -1.10 20.38 -21.51
CA ILE A 365 -1.93 19.63 -20.57
C ILE A 365 -1.95 18.15 -20.95
N ASP A 366 -1.93 17.30 -19.94
CA ASP A 366 -2.23 15.89 -20.07
C ASP A 366 -3.73 15.69 -19.85
N LEU A 367 -4.45 15.32 -20.90
CA LEU A 367 -5.79 14.75 -20.78
C LEU A 367 -5.70 13.29 -20.37
N ARG A 368 -6.33 12.97 -19.23
CA ARG A 368 -6.49 11.61 -18.72
C ARG A 368 -7.94 11.21 -18.85
N ILE A 369 -8.18 10.17 -19.62
CA ILE A 369 -9.52 9.72 -19.96
C ILE A 369 -9.70 8.29 -19.52
N CYS A 370 -10.76 8.05 -18.77
CA CYS A 370 -11.18 6.72 -18.35
C CYS A 370 -12.56 6.42 -18.91
N ILE A 371 -12.65 5.30 -19.61
CA ILE A 371 -13.87 4.79 -20.20
C ILE A 371 -14.23 3.49 -19.49
N LEU A 372 -15.42 3.46 -18.92
CA LEU A 372 -16.02 2.28 -18.33
C LEU A 372 -16.95 1.61 -19.32
N SER A 373 -16.88 0.28 -19.39
CA SER A 373 -17.81 -0.54 -20.18
C SER A 373 -19.23 -0.61 -19.57
N THR A 374 -19.52 0.17 -18.53
CA THR A 374 -20.82 0.22 -17.86
C THR A 374 -21.06 1.60 -17.27
N ASN A 375 -22.30 1.86 -16.86
CA ASN A 375 -22.70 3.15 -16.34
C ASN A 375 -22.15 3.28 -14.92
N TYR A 376 -21.58 4.42 -14.57
CA TYR A 376 -21.03 4.66 -13.23
C TYR A 376 -22.06 4.41 -12.11
N LYS A 377 -23.36 4.56 -12.40
CA LYS A 377 -24.46 4.26 -11.46
C LYS A 377 -24.56 2.78 -11.09
N ASN A 378 -24.01 1.89 -11.92
CA ASN A 378 -24.01 0.45 -11.69
C ASN A 378 -22.81 -0.01 -10.84
N LEU A 379 -21.85 0.89 -10.55
CA LEU A 379 -20.70 0.55 -9.73
C LEU A 379 -21.14 0.27 -8.30
N LYS A 380 -20.66 -0.85 -7.76
CA LYS A 380 -20.84 -1.20 -6.34
C LYS A 380 -19.80 -0.48 -5.51
N ILE A 381 -20.21 0.15 -4.42
CA ILE A 381 -19.32 0.96 -3.57
C ILE A 381 -18.59 0.08 -2.55
N ASP A 382 -17.26 0.18 -2.51
CA ASP A 382 -16.42 -0.52 -1.53
C ASP A 382 -16.33 0.23 -0.22
N VAL A 383 -16.14 1.54 -0.31
CA VAL A 383 -15.89 2.43 0.83
C VAL A 383 -16.94 3.52 0.84
N LYS A 384 -17.76 3.57 1.89
CA LYS A 384 -18.50 4.78 2.23
C LYS A 384 -17.75 5.42 3.38
N SER A 385 -17.02 6.50 3.13
CA SER A 385 -16.47 7.27 4.24
C SER A 385 -17.64 7.97 4.92
N ILE A 386 -18.24 7.30 5.88
CA ILE A 386 -19.02 7.94 6.93
C ILE A 386 -17.97 8.61 7.80
N ASP A 387 -18.12 9.89 8.07
CA ASP A 387 -17.32 10.66 9.03
C ASP A 387 -17.29 9.95 10.39
N LYS A 388 -16.49 8.90 10.53
CA LYS A 388 -15.78 8.68 11.77
C LYS A 388 -14.65 9.68 11.75
N VAL A 389 -14.99 10.85 12.29
CA VAL A 389 -14.11 11.73 13.04
C VAL A 389 -12.81 11.00 13.36
N ASP A 390 -11.71 11.47 12.78
CA ASP A 390 -10.37 11.18 13.25
C ASP A 390 -9.98 9.69 13.35
N GLU A 391 -10.12 8.90 12.27
CA GLU A 391 -9.13 7.83 12.08
C GLU A 391 -7.80 8.46 11.66
N VAL A 392 -7.14 9.01 12.68
CA VAL A 392 -5.80 9.55 12.58
C VAL A 392 -4.85 8.42 12.16
N PHE A 393 -3.99 8.66 11.19
CA PHE A 393 -2.92 7.70 10.90
C PHE A 393 -1.80 7.98 11.92
N PRO A 394 -1.42 7.00 12.78
CA PRO A 394 -0.22 7.16 13.58
C PRO A 394 0.94 7.39 12.63
N ALA A 395 1.70 8.47 12.81
CA ALA A 395 2.86 8.80 11.98
C ALA A 395 3.81 7.59 11.81
N GLN A 396 3.86 6.72 12.83
CA GLN A 396 4.70 5.52 12.88
C GLN A 396 4.39 4.52 11.75
N ASN A 397 3.12 4.16 11.59
CA ASN A 397 2.72 3.16 10.59
C ASN A 397 3.05 3.63 9.16
N TYR A 398 2.87 4.93 8.90
CA TYR A 398 3.21 5.54 7.62
C TYR A 398 4.72 5.48 7.36
N LEU A 399 5.54 5.85 8.35
CA LEU A 399 6.99 5.90 8.23
C LEU A 399 7.60 4.51 8.04
N ASP A 400 7.07 3.48 8.72
CA ASP A 400 7.56 2.10 8.64
C ASP A 400 7.37 1.49 7.26
N HIS A 401 6.20 1.74 6.66
CA HIS A 401 5.86 1.27 5.33
C HIS A 401 6.62 2.04 4.24
N THR A 402 6.69 3.37 4.36
CA THR A 402 7.26 4.26 3.32
C THR A 402 8.78 4.21 3.30
N PHE A 403 9.42 4.04 4.47
CA PHE A 403 10.87 4.06 4.62
C PHE A 403 11.37 2.73 5.24
N PRO A 404 11.42 1.61 4.49
CA PRO A 404 11.96 0.33 4.98
C PRO A 404 13.48 0.37 5.16
N LYS A 405 14.04 -0.46 6.07
CA LYS A 405 15.47 -0.45 6.53
C LYS A 405 16.50 -0.28 5.41
N ALA A 406 16.27 -0.92 4.26
CA ALA A 406 17.18 -0.93 3.13
C ALA A 406 17.29 0.41 2.37
N LYS A 407 16.24 1.24 2.34
CA LYS A 407 16.20 2.50 1.56
C LYS A 407 16.64 3.75 2.36
N ARG A 408 17.11 3.58 3.60
CA ARG A 408 17.26 4.68 4.58
C ARG A 408 18.59 5.42 4.53
N LYS A 409 19.65 4.79 4.01
CA LYS A 409 21.01 5.36 4.00
C LYS A 409 21.24 6.43 2.91
N GLU A 410 20.27 6.61 2.00
CA GLU A 410 20.42 7.43 0.80
C GLU A 410 19.46 8.65 0.77
N ASN A 411 18.50 8.75 1.70
CA ASN A 411 17.50 9.81 1.68
C ASN A 411 17.98 11.09 2.39
N ILE A 412 18.13 12.17 1.62
CA ILE A 412 18.54 13.50 2.08
C ILE A 412 17.32 14.39 2.41
N ILE A 413 16.13 14.02 1.93
CA ILE A 413 14.86 14.75 2.07
C ILE A 413 13.78 13.81 2.64
N LEU A 414 13.05 14.28 3.66
CA LEU A 414 11.86 13.63 4.21
C LEU A 414 10.64 14.49 3.89
N ASP A 415 9.85 14.08 2.89
CA ASP A 415 8.60 14.74 2.50
C ASP A 415 7.40 13.93 2.99
N ILE A 416 6.69 14.49 3.96
CA ILE A 416 5.42 13.97 4.50
C ILE A 416 4.31 15.02 4.42
N ARG A 417 4.43 15.98 3.50
CA ARG A 417 3.43 17.02 3.28
C ARG A 417 2.07 16.40 2.99
N TYR A 418 1.02 17.07 3.46
CA TYR A 418 -0.35 16.70 3.18
C TYR A 418 -0.63 15.26 3.60
N LYS A 419 -0.13 14.84 4.75
CA LYS A 419 -0.50 13.56 5.37
C LYS A 419 -1.21 13.88 6.68
N ASN A 420 -2.40 13.30 6.89
CA ASN A 420 -3.17 13.48 8.13
C ASN A 420 -2.57 12.64 9.28
N LEU A 421 -1.25 12.78 9.47
CA LEU A 421 -0.50 12.12 10.52
C LEU A 421 -0.72 12.89 11.81
N VAL A 422 -0.98 12.17 12.89
CA VAL A 422 -1.01 12.75 14.24
C VAL A 422 -0.03 12.03 15.16
N GLY A 423 0.25 12.67 16.29
CA GLY A 423 1.14 12.16 17.32
C GLY A 423 2.38 13.05 17.47
N ASN A 424 3.19 12.73 18.48
CA ASN A 424 4.47 13.39 18.68
C ASN A 424 5.43 12.98 17.56
N PHE A 425 6.09 13.92 16.90
CA PHE A 425 7.16 13.63 15.95
C PHE A 425 8.48 13.37 16.69
N ASP A 426 8.42 12.60 17.78
CA ASP A 426 9.62 12.21 18.51
C ASP A 426 10.37 11.15 17.72
N LEU A 427 11.35 11.61 16.93
CA LEU A 427 12.29 10.78 16.18
C LEU A 427 13.03 9.71 17.02
N LYS A 428 13.00 9.78 18.35
CA LYS A 428 13.50 8.72 19.25
C LYS A 428 12.58 7.50 19.31
N ASP A 429 11.26 7.69 19.21
CA ASP A 429 10.28 6.60 19.19
C ASP A 429 10.22 5.90 17.82
N PHE A 430 10.62 6.60 16.75
CA PHE A 430 10.73 6.02 15.43
C PHE A 430 12.08 5.30 15.26
N GLU A 431 12.17 4.04 15.70
CA GLU A 431 13.33 3.14 15.45
C GLU A 431 13.78 3.15 13.97
N ASN A 432 12.85 3.49 13.07
CA ASN A 432 13.06 3.54 11.64
C ASN A 432 13.75 4.81 11.11
N LEU A 433 13.75 5.92 11.86
CA LEU A 433 14.40 7.19 11.48
C LEU A 433 15.71 7.44 12.25
N LYS A 434 15.98 6.66 13.31
CA LYS A 434 17.20 6.71 14.14
C LYS A 434 18.54 6.59 13.38
N ASN A 435 18.50 6.14 12.12
CA ASN A 435 19.68 5.98 11.24
C ASN A 435 19.73 6.98 10.07
N MET A 436 18.82 7.97 10.00
CA MET A 436 18.82 9.01 8.96
C MET A 436 19.77 10.15 9.32
N ASN A 437 21.05 9.84 9.47
CA ASN A 437 22.08 10.81 9.88
C ASN A 437 22.33 11.88 8.81
N GLU A 438 21.96 11.62 7.54
CA GLU A 438 22.17 12.49 6.39
C GLU A 438 20.95 13.35 6.01
N LEU A 439 19.87 13.32 6.80
CA LEU A 439 18.65 14.10 6.53
C LEU A 439 18.94 15.60 6.62
N LYS A 440 18.79 16.33 5.51
CA LYS A 440 19.03 17.77 5.43
C LYS A 440 17.76 18.60 5.34
N THR A 441 16.71 18.05 4.73
CA THR A 441 15.45 18.78 4.47
C THR A 441 14.26 17.98 4.98
N LEU A 442 13.39 18.65 5.73
CA LEU A 442 12.16 18.10 6.28
C LEU A 442 10.96 18.94 5.78
N GLU A 443 10.00 18.30 5.13
CA GLU A 443 8.77 18.95 4.66
C GLU A 443 7.54 18.33 5.35
N ILE A 444 6.87 19.13 6.18
CA ILE A 444 5.75 18.71 7.04
C ILE A 444 4.49 19.58 6.85
N ASN A 445 4.39 20.28 5.72
CA ASN A 445 3.26 21.18 5.42
C ASN A 445 1.91 20.48 5.58
N SER A 446 0.94 21.19 6.17
CA SER A 446 -0.45 20.75 6.33
C SER A 446 -0.58 19.36 7.00
N THR A 447 0.20 19.12 8.06
CA THR A 447 0.08 17.94 8.94
C THR A 447 -0.50 18.34 10.31
N ASN A 448 -0.96 17.36 11.09
CA ASN A 448 -1.45 17.57 12.47
C ASN A 448 -0.37 17.30 13.54
N ILE A 449 0.90 17.36 13.12
CA ILE A 449 2.07 17.20 13.97
C ILE A 449 2.31 18.53 14.70
N ASP A 450 2.37 18.54 16.03
CA ASP A 450 2.56 19.76 16.82
C ASP A 450 3.72 19.76 17.82
N SER A 451 4.46 18.66 17.91
CA SER A 451 5.64 18.54 18.76
C SER A 451 6.66 17.57 18.17
N GLY A 452 7.88 17.52 18.72
CA GLY A 452 8.90 16.54 18.37
C GLY A 452 10.11 17.11 17.61
N TYR A 453 10.08 18.40 17.25
CA TYR A 453 11.22 19.07 16.62
C TYR A 453 12.47 19.08 17.53
N GLU A 454 12.27 19.01 18.85
CA GLU A 454 13.31 18.95 19.86
C GLU A 454 14.16 17.67 19.81
N TYR A 455 13.71 16.67 19.03
CA TYR A 455 14.38 15.39 18.82
C TYR A 455 15.03 15.25 17.44
N LEU A 456 14.91 16.27 16.57
CA LEU A 456 15.54 16.30 15.24
C LEU A 456 17.06 16.19 15.30
N SER A 457 17.64 15.51 14.31
CA SER A 457 19.10 15.46 14.11
C SER A 457 19.62 16.86 13.78
N SER A 458 20.83 17.19 14.23
CA SER A 458 21.50 18.45 13.87
C SER A 458 21.90 18.53 12.39
N SER A 459 21.82 17.42 11.65
CA SER A 459 21.98 17.42 10.19
C SER A 459 20.83 18.09 9.43
N VAL A 460 19.64 18.24 10.04
CA VAL A 460 18.49 18.91 9.44
C VAL A 460 18.73 20.42 9.40
N LYS A 461 18.80 20.99 8.19
CA LYS A 461 19.07 22.42 7.97
C LYS A 461 17.86 23.18 7.46
N THR A 462 16.94 22.50 6.79
CA THR A 462 15.77 23.11 6.15
C THR A 462 14.51 22.45 6.66
N ILE A 463 13.56 23.25 7.16
CA ILE A 463 12.24 22.79 7.59
C ILE A 463 11.18 23.62 6.89
N ILE A 464 10.31 22.95 6.12
CA ILE A 464 9.16 23.55 5.45
C ILE A 464 7.91 23.06 6.18
N SER A 465 7.22 23.96 6.89
CA SER A 465 6.20 23.61 7.88
C SER A 465 4.95 24.51 7.83
N TYR A 466 4.57 24.97 6.65
CA TYR A 466 3.50 25.94 6.46
C TYR A 466 2.10 25.32 6.49
N SER A 467 1.15 26.09 7.03
CA SER A 467 -0.29 25.84 6.97
C SER A 467 -0.93 26.47 5.71
N GLN A 468 -0.43 26.15 4.51
CA GLN A 468 -0.99 26.75 3.29
C GLN A 468 -2.45 26.35 2.96
N MET A 469 -2.94 25.21 3.48
CA MET A 469 -4.20 24.60 3.00
C MET A 469 -5.23 24.20 4.09
N LYS A 470 -5.08 24.66 5.33
CA LYS A 470 -6.11 24.57 6.39
C LYS A 470 -5.88 25.68 7.44
N PRO A 471 -6.56 26.83 7.35
CA PRO A 471 -6.37 27.91 8.31
C PRO A 471 -6.84 27.59 9.74
N GLU A 472 -7.67 26.56 9.94
CA GLU A 472 -8.39 26.38 11.22
C GLU A 472 -8.06 25.07 11.98
N GLU A 473 -7.27 24.14 11.42
CA GLU A 473 -7.07 22.82 12.07
C GLU A 473 -5.64 22.24 12.03
N ALA A 474 -4.74 22.73 11.17
CA ALA A 474 -3.42 22.12 11.02
C ALA A 474 -2.50 22.49 12.18
N LYS A 475 -2.25 21.55 13.09
CA LYS A 475 -1.47 21.83 14.31
C LYS A 475 0.03 22.09 14.06
N VAL A 476 0.52 21.89 12.84
CA VAL A 476 1.91 22.18 12.42
C VAL A 476 2.31 23.65 12.60
N GLU A 477 1.34 24.56 12.63
CA GLU A 477 1.58 25.97 12.92
C GLU A 477 2.30 26.19 14.26
N LYS A 478 2.06 25.34 15.27
CA LYS A 478 2.78 25.40 16.55
C LYS A 478 4.28 25.15 16.40
N ILE A 479 4.67 24.23 15.51
CA ILE A 479 6.09 23.97 15.20
C ILE A 479 6.66 25.14 14.42
N GLU A 480 5.90 25.68 13.45
CA GLU A 480 6.31 26.87 12.72
C GLU A 480 6.59 28.05 13.65
N ASP A 481 5.67 28.35 14.57
CA ASP A 481 5.82 29.42 15.55
C ASP A 481 7.00 29.19 16.50
N ALA A 482 7.19 27.95 16.95
CA ALA A 482 8.32 27.58 17.82
C ALA A 482 9.67 27.71 17.12
N LEU A 483 9.74 27.43 15.82
CA LEU A 483 10.96 27.49 15.02
C LEU A 483 11.22 28.86 14.41
N ARG A 484 10.21 29.73 14.32
CA ARG A 484 10.30 31.08 13.75
C ARG A 484 11.48 31.91 14.26
N PRO A 485 11.82 31.91 15.57
CA PRO A 485 12.97 32.67 16.09
C PRO A 485 14.34 32.16 15.61
N TYR A 486 14.40 30.93 15.10
CA TYR A 486 15.63 30.24 14.70
C TYR A 486 15.83 30.20 13.19
N ARG A 487 14.98 30.90 12.41
CA ARG A 487 15.11 30.96 10.95
C ARG A 487 16.30 31.83 10.55
N MET A 488 17.09 31.33 9.61
CA MET A 488 18.26 32.00 9.08
C MET A 488 17.91 32.65 7.73
N GLY A 489 17.98 33.99 7.67
CA GLY A 489 17.69 34.76 6.46
C GLY A 489 16.21 34.77 6.07
N SER A 490 15.93 34.97 4.78
CA SER A 490 14.58 35.05 4.21
C SER A 490 14.00 33.70 3.75
N GLY A 491 14.56 32.57 4.20
CA GLY A 491 14.22 31.23 3.70
C GLY A 491 13.78 30.23 4.76
N TRP A 492 13.63 28.96 4.34
CA TRP A 492 13.25 27.80 5.16
C TRP A 492 14.39 27.19 5.98
N GLN A 493 15.55 27.86 6.05
CA GLN A 493 16.70 27.39 6.83
C GLN A 493 16.50 27.68 8.31
N VAL A 494 16.77 26.69 9.16
CA VAL A 494 16.55 26.76 10.61
C VAL A 494 17.79 26.30 11.35
N ASP A 495 18.21 27.06 12.37
CA ASP A 495 19.21 26.61 13.34
C ASP A 495 18.57 25.66 14.36
N ILE A 496 18.54 24.38 14.00
CA ILE A 496 17.89 23.35 14.82
C ILE A 496 18.61 23.12 16.15
N GLU A 497 19.93 23.33 16.25
CA GLU A 497 20.66 23.12 17.49
C GLU A 497 20.27 24.17 18.54
N SER A 498 20.17 25.43 18.12
CA SER A 498 19.70 26.52 18.99
C SER A 498 18.26 26.31 19.43
N ALA A 499 17.37 25.89 18.52
CA ALA A 499 15.98 25.60 18.82
C ALA A 499 15.82 24.49 19.88
N LYS A 500 16.54 23.38 19.69
CA LYS A 500 16.58 22.26 20.65
C LYS A 500 17.08 22.71 22.01
N SER A 501 18.21 23.43 22.04
CA SER A 501 18.82 23.91 23.29
C SER A 501 17.83 24.77 24.10
N ASN A 502 17.09 25.66 23.44
CA ASN A 502 16.13 26.52 24.13
C ASN A 502 14.90 25.74 24.65
N PHE A 503 14.38 24.79 23.87
CA PHE A 503 13.27 23.95 24.32
C PHE A 503 13.63 23.22 25.62
N TRP A 504 14.79 22.56 25.68
CA TRP A 504 15.24 21.85 26.88
C TRP A 504 15.55 22.77 28.05
N LYS A 505 16.01 24.00 27.80
CA LYS A 505 16.23 25.00 28.86
C LYS A 505 14.92 25.50 29.46
N THR A 506 13.88 25.68 28.66
CA THR A 506 12.59 26.24 29.10
C THR A 506 11.71 25.16 29.73
N HIS A 507 11.42 24.09 28.98
CA HIS A 507 10.48 23.04 29.40
C HIS A 507 11.12 21.98 30.31
N GLY A 508 12.44 21.83 30.26
CA GLY A 508 13.17 20.95 31.18
C GLY A 508 13.11 21.42 32.63
N LEU A 509 13.09 22.75 32.85
CA LEU A 509 12.94 23.35 34.19
C LEU A 509 11.52 23.16 34.72
N GLU A 510 10.50 23.37 33.90
CA GLU A 510 9.09 23.16 34.29
C GLU A 510 8.81 21.71 34.71
N LYS A 511 9.41 20.73 34.01
CA LYS A 511 9.32 19.31 34.36
C LYS A 511 9.95 19.00 35.73
N ILE A 512 11.06 19.66 36.05
CA ILE A 512 11.72 19.52 37.36
C ILE A 512 10.83 20.08 38.46
N ASP A 513 10.26 21.27 38.27
CA ASP A 513 9.34 21.90 39.24
C ASP A 513 8.07 21.04 39.49
N GLU A 514 7.52 20.41 38.46
CA GLU A 514 6.42 19.45 38.60
C GLU A 514 6.78 18.23 39.44
N LEU A 515 7.94 17.62 39.16
CA LEU A 515 8.43 16.48 39.91
C LEU A 515 8.72 16.84 41.37
N GLU A 516 9.27 18.02 41.63
CA GLU A 516 9.50 18.52 42.99
C GLU A 516 8.19 18.72 43.76
N ARG A 517 7.15 19.29 43.13
CA ARG A 517 5.81 19.39 43.72
C ARG A 517 5.18 18.03 43.99
N GLY A 518 5.30 17.08 43.05
CA GLY A 518 4.82 15.70 43.22
C GLY A 518 5.50 15.01 44.40
N ASN A 519 6.82 15.18 44.55
CA ASN A 519 7.59 14.61 45.64
C ASN A 519 7.23 15.23 47.00
N ALA A 520 6.97 16.54 47.05
CA ALA A 520 6.48 17.22 48.25
C ALA A 520 5.10 16.69 48.69
N ASN A 521 4.19 16.45 47.75
CA ASN A 521 2.88 15.87 48.03
C ASN A 521 3.00 14.45 48.59
N LEU A 522 3.79 13.58 47.95
CA LEU A 522 4.03 12.22 48.43
C LEU A 522 4.66 12.20 49.83
N SER A 523 5.59 13.12 50.11
CA SER A 523 6.18 13.28 51.44
C SER A 523 5.11 13.66 52.49
N SER A 524 4.20 14.58 52.15
CA SER A 524 3.08 14.96 53.02
C SER A 524 2.12 13.80 53.30
N GLU A 525 1.85 12.97 52.30
CA GLU A 525 0.96 11.81 52.45
C GLU A 525 1.62 10.71 53.31
N ASN A 526 2.92 10.49 53.13
CA ASN A 526 3.70 9.58 53.97
C ASN A 526 3.72 10.00 55.45
N THR A 527 3.86 11.30 55.73
CA THR A 527 3.82 11.80 57.12
C THR A 527 2.43 11.59 57.76
N LYS A 528 1.35 11.79 56.98
CA LYS A 528 -0.02 11.51 57.41
C LYS A 528 -0.23 10.02 57.70
N LEU A 529 0.14 9.13 56.77
CA LEU A 529 0.04 7.68 56.96
C LEU A 529 0.86 7.20 58.16
N SER A 530 2.06 7.75 58.36
CA SER A 530 2.89 7.43 59.52
C SER A 530 2.20 7.79 60.85
N SER A 531 1.52 8.94 60.90
CA SER A 531 0.75 9.34 62.09
C SER A 531 -0.43 8.41 62.37
N GLU A 532 -1.08 7.91 61.32
CA GLU A 532 -2.22 6.99 61.42
C GLU A 532 -1.78 5.60 61.89
N ILE A 533 -0.62 5.11 61.42
CA ILE A 533 0.00 3.87 61.89
C ILE A 533 0.31 3.96 63.40
N VAL A 534 0.87 5.08 63.87
CA VAL A 534 1.14 5.29 65.30
C VAL A 534 -0.15 5.23 66.12
N LYS A 535 -1.22 5.86 65.63
CA LYS A 535 -2.54 5.82 66.28
C LYS A 535 -3.10 4.40 66.35
N LEU A 536 -3.12 3.67 65.24
CA LEU A 536 -3.59 2.28 65.18
C LEU A 536 -2.77 1.35 66.08
N SER A 537 -1.45 1.55 66.15
CA SER A 537 -0.57 0.79 67.05
C SER A 537 -0.94 1.01 68.53
N SER A 538 -1.29 2.25 68.90
CA SER A 538 -1.75 2.56 70.26
C SER A 538 -3.10 1.91 70.59
N GLU A 539 -4.05 1.92 69.65
CA GLU A 539 -5.35 1.27 69.81
C GLU A 539 -5.20 -0.25 69.94
N ASN A 540 -4.35 -0.85 69.11
CA ASN A 540 -4.09 -2.29 69.16
C ASN A 540 -3.42 -2.72 70.48
N SER A 541 -2.51 -1.89 71.01
CA SER A 541 -1.91 -2.10 72.34
C SER A 541 -2.97 -2.08 73.45
N LYS A 542 -3.96 -1.18 73.36
CA LYS A 542 -5.07 -1.11 74.31
C LYS A 542 -5.98 -2.33 74.22
N LEU A 543 -6.36 -2.75 73.01
CA LEU A 543 -7.18 -3.96 72.80
C LEU A 543 -6.46 -5.23 73.30
N SER A 544 -5.15 -5.34 73.09
CA SER A 544 -4.35 -6.46 73.62
C SER A 544 -4.39 -6.51 75.16
N SER A 545 -4.35 -5.35 75.82
CA SER A 545 -4.46 -5.26 77.28
C SER A 545 -5.85 -5.65 77.80
N GLU A 546 -6.91 -5.32 77.08
CA GLU A 546 -8.27 -5.76 77.40
C GLU A 546 -8.45 -7.27 77.19
N ASN A 547 -7.90 -7.82 76.10
CA ASN A 547 -8.01 -9.24 75.79
C ASN A 547 -7.27 -10.13 76.80
N THR A 548 -6.11 -9.68 77.30
CA THR A 548 -5.38 -10.35 78.38
C THR A 548 -6.17 -10.32 79.70
N LYS A 549 -6.84 -9.20 80.01
CA LYS A 549 -7.74 -9.10 81.16
C LYS A 549 -8.92 -10.07 81.05
N LEU A 550 -9.62 -10.09 79.93
CA LEU A 550 -10.75 -11.01 79.69
C LEU A 550 -10.31 -12.48 79.76
N SER A 551 -9.16 -12.81 79.18
CA SER A 551 -8.60 -14.17 79.27
C SER A 551 -8.36 -14.59 80.71
N SER A 552 -7.84 -13.69 81.56
CA SER A 552 -7.65 -13.96 82.99
C SER A 552 -8.98 -14.18 83.75
N GLU A 553 -10.04 -13.47 83.36
CA GLU A 553 -11.38 -13.64 83.94
C GLU A 553 -12.01 -14.98 83.51
N ILE A 554 -11.85 -15.38 82.24
CA ILE A 554 -12.31 -16.70 81.75
C ILE A 554 -11.61 -17.84 82.51
N VAL A 555 -10.29 -17.74 82.74
CA VAL A 555 -9.55 -18.74 83.53
C VAL A 555 -10.10 -18.81 84.96
N LYS A 556 -10.38 -17.67 85.60
CA LYS A 556 -11.00 -17.61 86.94
C LYS A 556 -12.41 -18.19 86.98
N LEU A 557 -13.22 -17.97 85.95
CA LEU A 557 -14.58 -18.52 85.88
C LEU A 557 -14.54 -20.03 85.63
N SER A 558 -13.64 -20.49 84.76
CA SER A 558 -13.48 -21.92 84.45
C SER A 558 -13.03 -22.71 85.68
N SER A 559 -12.14 -22.17 86.51
CA SER A 559 -11.73 -22.82 87.76
C SER A 559 -12.83 -22.86 88.82
N LYS A 560 -13.79 -21.92 88.80
CA LYS A 560 -14.99 -21.95 89.66
C LYS A 560 -16.03 -22.97 89.22
N ILE A 561 -16.10 -23.33 87.94
CA ILE A 561 -17.04 -24.33 87.41
C ILE A 561 -16.53 -25.75 87.67
N LEU A 562 -15.21 -25.93 87.79
CA LEU A 562 -14.58 -27.24 87.98
C LEU A 562 -14.55 -27.73 89.45
N ASN A 563 -14.85 -26.84 90.41
CA ASN A 563 -15.01 -27.14 91.84
C ASN A 563 -16.50 -27.17 92.19
#